data_AF-A0AAQ4FPD7-F1
#
_entry.id   AF-A0AAQ4FPD7-F1
#
_cell.length_a   1.000
_cell.length_b   1.000
_cell.length_c   1.000
_cell.angle_alpha   90.00
_cell.angle_beta   90.00
_cell.angle_gamma   90.00
#
_symmetry.space_group_name_H-M   'P 1'
#
loop_
_entity.id
_entity.type
_entity.pdbx_description
1 polymer ?
#
loop_
_entity_poly.entity_id
_entity_poly.type
_entity_poly.pdbx_seq_one_letter_code
_entity_poly.pdbx_strand_id
1 'polypeptide(L)'
;MAEAVTVKIEKLDAAEIEQKIIDLCSANPAGITDKLVQMHVPNGDPSARVAAFNKLLSQGKIEILKQKNQLLYRLKDGDADKKCKGSDREEKVVYKIVEEAGNKGIWIRDIRNKSGLVLTSLNKILKSLESKKLIKAVKSVSASKKKVYMLYNLEPDRSVSGGAWYSEQEFESEFVEVLNQQCHRFLLKKLTVAKETSSDPILEKNASFASSTEVWEFIKKLGISKVQLSLEDIETILNTLIYDGKAEKTVVCGSSGLGDSSKSSSSNEEFLNVYRAIEPLVESAGLMRIPCGTCPVKQNCYEGGSVSPSTCQYFRKWLSEDFDENASFEDVF
;
A
#
# COMPACT_ATOMS: atom_id res chain seq x y z
N MET A 1 40.73 -6.97 89.99
CA MET A 1 40.21 -8.07 89.16
C MET A 1 38.74 -7.78 88.91
N ALA A 2 38.40 -7.30 87.72
CA ALA A 2 37.02 -7.12 87.26
C ALA A 2 37.01 -7.57 85.80
N GLU A 3 36.11 -8.49 85.51
CA GLU A 3 36.06 -9.36 84.33
C GLU A 3 35.88 -8.59 83.02
N ALA A 4 36.66 -8.97 82.02
CA ALA A 4 36.46 -8.54 80.65
C ALA A 4 35.21 -9.23 80.10
N VAL A 5 34.13 -8.47 79.91
CA VAL A 5 32.93 -8.92 79.20
C VAL A 5 33.29 -9.09 77.72
N THR A 6 33.54 -10.33 77.30
CA THR A 6 33.66 -10.71 75.90
C THR A 6 32.29 -10.61 75.23
N VAL A 7 32.08 -9.54 74.45
CA VAL A 7 30.93 -9.43 73.56
C VAL A 7 31.09 -10.45 72.45
N LYS A 8 30.28 -11.52 72.49
CA LYS A 8 30.16 -12.49 71.39
C LYS A 8 29.65 -11.73 70.16
N ILE A 9 30.48 -11.67 69.12
CA ILE A 9 30.07 -11.21 67.79
C ILE A 9 29.23 -12.35 67.20
N GLU A 10 27.91 -12.24 67.29
CA GLU A 10 27.01 -13.12 66.56
C GLU A 10 27.23 -12.91 65.06
N LYS A 11 27.68 -13.96 64.38
CA LYS A 11 27.75 -14.00 62.92
C LYS A 11 26.32 -13.97 62.41
N LEU A 12 25.92 -12.93 61.69
CA LEU A 12 24.65 -12.96 60.95
C LEU A 12 24.72 -14.09 59.92
N ASP A 13 23.67 -14.91 59.88
CA ASP A 13 23.56 -16.01 58.95
C ASP A 13 23.46 -15.49 57.51
N ALA A 14 24.10 -16.19 56.56
CA ALA A 14 24.10 -15.82 55.15
C ALA A 14 22.67 -15.68 54.56
N ALA A 15 21.70 -16.39 55.12
CA ALA A 15 20.30 -16.32 54.74
C ALA A 15 19.62 -14.98 55.13
N GLU A 16 20.03 -14.35 56.22
CA GLU A 16 19.50 -13.05 56.66
C GLU A 16 20.01 -11.91 55.77
N ILE A 17 21.25 -12.04 55.28
CA ILE A 17 21.83 -11.10 54.31
C ILE A 17 21.08 -11.21 52.98
N GLU A 18 20.74 -12.42 52.52
CA GLU A 18 19.96 -12.65 51.31
C GLU A 18 18.57 -12.01 51.38
N GLN A 19 17.85 -12.17 52.50
CA GLN A 19 16.52 -11.59 52.69
C GLN A 19 16.58 -10.05 52.71
N LYS A 20 17.53 -9.46 53.43
CA LYS A 20 17.71 -8.01 53.47
C LYS A 20 18.06 -7.41 52.11
N ILE A 21 18.81 -8.12 51.27
CA ILE A 21 19.10 -7.67 49.90
C ILE A 21 17.82 -7.67 49.05
N ILE A 22 16.97 -8.67 49.19
CA ILE A 22 15.68 -8.74 48.49
C ILE A 22 14.76 -7.60 48.95
N ASP A 23 14.68 -7.33 50.26
CA ASP A 23 13.86 -6.23 50.81
C ASP A 23 14.36 -4.85 50.36
N LEU A 24 15.68 -4.64 50.29
CA LEU A 24 16.25 -3.39 49.80
C LEU A 24 16.03 -3.19 48.29
N CYS A 25 16.05 -4.28 47.52
CA CYS A 25 15.73 -4.23 46.10
C CYS A 25 14.24 -3.99 45.85
N SER A 26 13.34 -4.50 46.70
CA SER A 26 11.89 -4.25 46.57
C SER A 26 11.53 -2.81 46.93
N ALA A 27 12.24 -2.22 47.90
CA ALA A 27 12.09 -0.81 48.25
C ALA A 27 12.65 0.17 47.20
N ASN A 28 13.59 -0.26 46.34
CA ASN A 28 14.24 0.59 45.35
C ASN A 28 14.14 0.03 43.92
N PRO A 29 13.05 0.34 43.17
CA PRO A 29 12.85 -0.15 41.80
C PRO A 29 13.93 0.30 40.81
N ALA A 30 14.62 1.41 41.08
CA ALA A 30 15.69 1.92 40.23
C ALA A 30 16.97 1.05 40.25
N GLY A 31 17.14 0.21 41.28
CA GLY A 31 18.32 -0.61 41.53
C GLY A 31 19.13 -0.11 42.74
N ILE A 32 19.79 -1.04 43.44
CA ILE A 32 20.61 -0.79 44.62
C ILE A 32 22.10 -0.83 44.26
N THR A 33 22.93 -0.08 44.97
CA THR A 33 24.39 -0.15 44.87
C THR A 33 24.98 -0.93 46.05
N ASP A 34 26.16 -1.53 45.87
CA ASP A 34 26.86 -2.25 46.95
C ASP A 34 27.10 -1.35 48.19
N LYS A 35 27.34 -0.05 47.96
CA LYS A 35 27.48 0.96 49.03
C LYS A 35 26.21 1.12 49.87
N LEU A 36 25.03 1.05 49.25
CA LEU A 36 23.75 1.19 49.94
C LEU A 36 23.44 -0.05 50.80
N VAL A 37 23.85 -1.23 50.35
CA VAL A 37 23.76 -2.48 51.13
C VAL A 37 24.76 -2.47 52.29
N GLN A 38 25.97 -1.98 52.07
CA GLN A 38 26.98 -1.83 53.12
C GLN A 38 26.51 -0.90 54.27
N MET A 39 25.73 0.13 53.97
CA MET A 39 25.15 1.02 54.98
C MET A 39 24.05 0.37 55.82
N HIS A 40 23.23 -0.51 55.21
CA HIS A 40 22.12 -1.18 55.90
C HIS A 40 22.53 -2.49 56.58
N VAL A 41 23.69 -3.05 56.20
CA VAL A 41 24.28 -4.25 56.83
C VAL A 41 25.76 -3.99 57.17
N PRO A 42 26.06 -3.26 58.26
CA PRO A 42 27.43 -2.95 58.67
C PRO A 42 28.20 -4.18 59.19
N ASN A 43 27.49 -5.19 59.70
CA ASN A 43 28.07 -6.37 60.36
C ASN A 43 28.33 -7.58 59.44
N GLY A 44 28.23 -7.40 58.11
CA GLY A 44 28.51 -8.46 57.14
C GLY A 44 29.94 -8.40 56.60
N ASP A 45 30.68 -9.51 56.68
CA ASP A 45 31.96 -9.68 55.98
C ASP A 45 31.77 -9.37 54.47
N PRO A 46 32.63 -8.53 53.85
CA PRO A 46 32.58 -8.27 52.41
C PRO A 46 32.51 -9.52 51.55
N SER A 47 33.18 -10.61 51.97
CA SER A 47 33.15 -11.90 51.27
C SER A 47 31.76 -12.55 51.28
N ALA A 48 31.05 -12.48 52.41
CA ALA A 48 29.70 -13.03 52.55
C ALA A 48 28.64 -12.27 51.74
N ARG A 49 28.80 -10.94 51.58
CA ARG A 49 27.89 -10.12 50.74
C ARG A 49 28.04 -10.46 49.26
N VAL A 50 29.28 -10.59 48.78
CA VAL A 50 29.55 -10.99 47.40
C VAL A 50 29.03 -12.40 47.13
N ALA A 51 29.17 -13.32 48.08
CA ALA A 51 28.59 -14.66 47.99
C ALA A 51 27.05 -14.62 47.92
N ALA A 52 26.39 -13.78 48.70
CA ALA A 52 24.94 -13.59 48.66
C ALA A 52 24.47 -13.00 47.31
N PHE A 53 25.17 -11.99 46.77
CA PHE A 53 24.89 -11.46 45.43
C PHE A 53 25.05 -12.55 44.36
N ASN A 54 26.16 -13.30 44.36
CA ASN A 54 26.40 -14.38 43.40
C ASN A 54 25.34 -15.50 43.49
N LYS A 55 24.84 -15.77 44.70
CA LYS A 55 23.78 -16.75 44.93
C LYS A 55 22.41 -16.25 44.45
N LEU A 56 22.07 -14.98 44.68
CA LEU A 56 20.82 -14.39 44.17
C LEU A 56 20.84 -14.20 42.65
N LEU A 57 22.01 -13.94 42.06
CA LEU A 57 22.24 -13.89 40.62
C LEU A 57 22.10 -15.27 39.97
N SER A 58 22.69 -16.31 40.57
CA SER A 58 22.55 -17.69 40.08
C SER A 58 21.13 -18.24 40.24
N GLN A 59 20.38 -17.78 41.25
CA GLN A 59 18.95 -18.05 41.40
C GLN A 59 18.07 -17.22 40.44
N GLY A 60 18.64 -16.25 39.73
CA GLY A 60 17.92 -15.41 38.76
C GLY A 60 16.93 -14.43 39.39
N LYS A 61 17.04 -14.15 40.70
CA LYS A 61 16.14 -13.22 41.41
C LYS A 61 16.50 -11.76 41.19
N ILE A 62 17.78 -11.47 40.90
CA ILE A 62 18.29 -10.11 40.68
C ILE A 62 19.03 -10.01 39.34
N GLU A 63 19.02 -8.83 38.72
CA GLU A 63 19.75 -8.49 37.50
C GLU A 63 20.82 -7.41 37.76
N ILE A 64 21.89 -7.42 36.97
CA ILE A 64 22.98 -6.43 37.06
C ILE A 64 22.83 -5.41 35.93
N LEU A 65 22.76 -4.13 36.28
CA LEU A 65 22.75 -3.00 35.35
C LEU A 65 24.04 -2.18 35.57
N LYS A 66 24.71 -1.79 34.47
CA LYS A 66 25.90 -0.95 34.52
C LYS A 66 25.54 0.48 34.11
N GLN A 67 25.57 1.42 35.05
CA GLN A 67 25.42 2.85 34.76
C GLN A 67 26.67 3.62 35.17
N LYS A 68 27.24 4.40 34.24
CA LYS A 68 28.29 5.41 34.47
C LYS A 68 29.36 5.00 35.51
N ASN A 69 29.88 3.79 35.37
CA ASN A 69 30.96 3.20 36.19
C ASN A 69 30.57 2.57 37.55
N GLN A 70 29.28 2.34 37.82
CA GLN A 70 28.80 1.60 39.00
C GLN A 70 27.88 0.43 38.60
N LEU A 71 27.95 -0.65 39.39
CA LEU A 71 27.06 -1.81 39.28
C LEU A 71 25.81 -1.56 40.13
N LEU A 72 24.65 -1.62 39.49
CA LEU A 72 23.33 -1.54 40.10
C LEU A 72 22.70 -2.94 40.07
N TYR A 73 22.14 -3.38 41.20
CA TYR A 73 21.41 -4.63 41.29
C TYR A 73 19.92 -4.33 41.40
N ARG A 74 19.07 -4.96 40.59
CA ARG A 74 17.60 -4.78 40.64
C ARG A 74 16.93 -6.14 40.76
N LEU A 75 15.78 -6.22 41.44
CA LEU A 75 14.95 -7.44 41.37
C LEU A 75 14.48 -7.67 39.93
N LYS A 76 14.61 -8.91 39.48
CA LYS A 76 14.16 -9.31 38.16
C LYS A 76 12.65 -9.56 38.20
N ASP A 77 11.88 -8.83 37.40
CA ASP A 77 10.44 -9.04 37.27
C ASP A 77 10.15 -10.44 36.69
N GLY A 78 9.64 -11.34 37.54
CA GLY A 78 9.31 -12.72 37.15
C GLY A 78 8.20 -12.84 36.10
N ASP A 79 7.44 -11.76 35.86
CA ASP A 79 6.35 -11.71 34.87
C ASP A 79 6.86 -11.40 33.45
N ALA A 80 7.95 -10.66 33.32
CA ALA A 80 8.53 -10.31 32.02
C ALA A 80 9.21 -11.52 31.35
N ASP A 81 9.84 -12.40 32.15
CA ASP A 81 10.63 -13.52 31.64
C ASP A 81 9.82 -14.81 31.45
N LYS A 82 8.71 -15.02 32.19
CA LYS A 82 7.77 -16.12 31.90
C LYS A 82 6.97 -15.88 30.61
N LYS A 83 6.83 -14.62 30.17
CA LYS A 83 6.26 -14.26 28.86
C LYS A 83 7.29 -14.31 27.73
N CYS A 84 8.59 -14.19 28.00
CA CYS A 84 9.64 -14.25 26.99
C CYS A 84 10.05 -15.68 26.63
N LYS A 85 9.11 -16.50 26.16
CA LYS A 85 9.46 -17.65 25.32
C LYS A 85 10.06 -17.09 24.03
N GLY A 86 11.22 -17.59 23.59
CA GLY A 86 12.03 -17.03 22.49
C GLY A 86 11.31 -16.70 21.16
N SER A 87 10.09 -17.23 20.97
CA SER A 87 9.17 -16.81 19.90
C SER A 87 8.90 -15.30 19.87
N ASP A 88 8.83 -14.62 21.03
CA ASP A 88 8.54 -13.18 21.07
C ASP A 88 9.70 -12.33 20.54
N ARG A 89 10.95 -12.80 20.69
CA ARG A 89 12.12 -12.08 20.18
C ARG A 89 12.21 -12.17 18.65
N GLU A 90 11.95 -13.35 18.11
CA GLU A 90 11.85 -13.57 16.66
C GLU A 90 10.66 -12.82 16.05
N GLU A 91 9.51 -12.80 16.75
CA GLU A 91 8.31 -12.06 16.34
C GLU A 91 8.56 -10.55 16.31
N LYS A 92 9.27 -9.99 17.31
CA LYS A 92 9.69 -8.58 17.30
C LYS A 92 10.64 -8.24 16.15
N VAL A 93 11.58 -9.13 15.81
CA VAL A 93 12.49 -8.92 14.68
C VAL A 93 11.73 -8.90 13.36
N VAL A 94 10.82 -9.85 13.14
CA VAL A 94 10.00 -9.90 11.93
C VAL A 94 9.10 -8.67 11.83
N TYR A 95 8.47 -8.26 12.94
CA TYR A 95 7.64 -7.05 12.95
C TYR A 95 8.43 -5.80 12.56
N LYS A 96 9.62 -5.61 13.13
CA LYS A 96 10.49 -4.47 12.78
C LYS A 96 10.88 -4.46 11.30
N ILE A 97 11.19 -5.62 10.72
CA ILE A 97 11.50 -5.74 9.29
C ILE A 97 10.30 -5.35 8.40
N VAL A 98 9.07 -5.67 8.82
CA VAL A 98 7.85 -5.29 8.10
C VAL A 98 7.55 -3.80 8.28
N GLU A 99 7.79 -3.24 9.47
CA GLU A 99 7.65 -1.81 9.76
C GLU A 99 8.62 -0.97 8.91
N GLU A 100 9.88 -1.41 8.78
CA GLU A 100 10.88 -0.77 7.91
C GLU A 100 10.51 -0.79 6.41
N ALA A 101 9.64 -1.71 5.98
CA ALA A 101 9.23 -1.83 4.58
C ALA A 101 8.10 -0.86 4.18
N GLY A 102 7.35 -0.32 5.15
CA GLY A 102 6.27 0.65 4.92
C GLY A 102 5.23 0.18 3.89
N ASN A 103 4.80 1.10 3.01
CA ASN A 103 3.65 0.94 2.11
C ASN A 103 3.90 -0.01 0.93
N LYS A 104 5.16 -0.21 0.54
CA LYS A 104 5.53 -1.18 -0.50
C LYS A 104 5.45 -2.62 -0.01
N GLY A 105 5.45 -2.80 1.31
CA GLY A 105 5.51 -4.11 1.96
C GLY A 105 6.80 -4.87 1.65
N ILE A 106 6.91 -6.06 2.20
CA ILE A 106 8.09 -6.92 2.04
C ILE A 106 7.69 -8.35 1.67
N TRP A 107 8.43 -8.94 0.71
CA TRP A 107 8.19 -10.30 0.26
C TRP A 107 8.72 -11.31 1.29
N ILE A 108 8.03 -12.45 1.43
CA ILE A 108 8.41 -13.50 2.39
C ILE A 108 9.87 -14.00 2.24
N ARG A 109 10.40 -14.03 1.00
CA ARG A 109 11.81 -14.42 0.78
C ARG A 109 12.78 -13.37 1.31
N ASP A 110 12.43 -12.09 1.21
CA ASP A 110 13.27 -11.01 1.71
C ASP A 110 13.21 -10.92 3.24
N ILE A 111 12.04 -11.20 3.84
CA ILE A 111 11.92 -11.35 5.30
C ILE A 111 12.80 -12.51 5.79
N ARG A 112 12.79 -13.64 5.08
CA ARG A 112 13.64 -14.80 5.40
C ARG A 112 15.12 -14.43 5.34
N ASN A 113 15.55 -13.75 4.27
CA ASN A 113 16.96 -13.37 4.09
C ASN A 113 17.42 -12.36 5.16
N LYS A 114 16.56 -11.41 5.55
CA LYS A 114 16.87 -10.41 6.59
C LYS A 114 16.80 -10.96 8.02
N SER A 115 15.85 -11.84 8.30
CA SER A 115 15.66 -12.40 9.65
C SER A 115 16.57 -13.60 9.94
N GLY A 116 17.08 -14.27 8.91
CA GLY A 116 17.87 -15.51 9.07
C GLY A 116 17.06 -16.71 9.56
N LEU A 117 15.73 -16.60 9.62
CA LEU A 117 14.85 -17.63 10.18
C LEU A 117 14.52 -18.74 9.16
N VAL A 118 14.22 -19.93 9.66
CA VAL A 118 13.73 -21.04 8.85
C VAL A 118 12.30 -20.75 8.35
N LEU A 119 11.98 -21.14 7.12
CA LEU A 119 10.68 -20.84 6.50
C LEU A 119 9.48 -21.32 7.35
N THR A 120 9.61 -22.44 8.05
CA THR A 120 8.56 -23.02 8.90
C THR A 120 8.26 -22.17 10.14
N SER A 121 9.29 -21.66 10.82
CA SER A 121 9.11 -20.76 11.97
C SER A 121 8.60 -19.40 11.52
N LEU A 122 9.14 -18.86 10.42
CA LEU A 122 8.67 -17.62 9.82
C LEU A 122 7.17 -17.66 9.47
N ASN A 123 6.69 -18.76 8.86
CA ASN A 123 5.27 -18.92 8.57
C ASN A 123 4.39 -18.96 9.83
N LYS A 124 4.86 -19.54 10.93
CA LYS A 124 4.13 -19.54 12.21
C LYS A 124 4.05 -18.13 12.81
N ILE A 125 5.16 -17.39 12.78
CA ILE A 125 5.24 -16.01 13.27
C ILE A 125 4.36 -15.08 12.44
N LEU A 126 4.43 -15.17 11.11
CA LEU A 126 3.59 -14.35 10.22
C LEU A 126 2.10 -14.63 10.46
N LYS A 127 1.70 -15.89 10.66
CA LYS A 127 0.31 -16.24 11.04
C LYS A 127 -0.09 -15.69 12.42
N SER A 128 0.81 -15.72 13.40
CA SER A 128 0.60 -15.11 14.72
C SER A 128 0.37 -13.60 14.60
N LEU A 129 1.25 -12.90 13.90
CA LEU A 129 1.15 -11.45 13.67
C LEU A 129 -0.10 -11.06 12.86
N GLU A 130 -0.51 -11.90 11.90
CA GLU A 130 -1.74 -11.72 11.11
C GLU A 130 -2.99 -11.95 11.97
N SER A 131 -3.01 -12.99 12.82
CA SER A 131 -4.11 -13.22 13.77
C SER A 131 -4.27 -12.11 14.80
N LYS A 132 -3.17 -11.46 15.20
CA LYS A 132 -3.15 -10.30 16.09
C LYS A 132 -3.52 -8.99 15.38
N LYS A 133 -3.79 -9.02 14.07
CA LYS A 133 -4.04 -7.84 13.22
C LYS A 133 -2.94 -6.78 13.29
N LEU A 134 -1.69 -7.19 13.46
CA LEU A 134 -0.53 -6.28 13.43
C LEU A 134 0.00 -6.12 12.01
N ILE A 135 -0.05 -7.20 11.24
CA ILE A 135 0.32 -7.22 9.82
C ILE A 135 -0.86 -7.72 8.99
N LYS A 136 -0.87 -7.36 7.72
CA LYS A 136 -1.75 -7.93 6.70
C LYS A 136 -0.93 -8.43 5.53
N ALA A 137 -1.47 -9.45 4.86
CA ALA A 137 -0.91 -9.96 3.64
C ALA A 137 -1.64 -9.37 2.43
N VAL A 138 -0.88 -8.84 1.48
CA VAL A 138 -1.38 -8.33 0.21
C VAL A 138 -0.66 -9.09 -0.91
N LYS A 139 -1.40 -9.55 -1.92
CA LYS A 139 -0.79 -10.10 -3.13
C LYS A 139 -0.49 -8.93 -4.08
N SER A 140 0.68 -8.94 -4.69
CA SER A 140 1.06 -7.90 -5.65
C SER A 140 0.30 -8.06 -6.97
N VAL A 141 -0.29 -6.98 -7.48
CA VAL A 141 -0.96 -6.96 -8.79
C VAL A 141 0.03 -7.16 -9.94
N SER A 142 1.20 -6.51 -9.88
CA SER A 142 2.28 -6.66 -10.89
C SER A 142 2.84 -8.09 -10.96
N ALA A 143 2.71 -8.88 -9.89
CA ALA A 143 3.18 -10.25 -9.85
C ALA A 143 2.26 -11.10 -8.97
N SER A 144 1.20 -11.65 -9.56
CA SER A 144 0.10 -12.33 -8.82
C SER A 144 0.55 -13.46 -7.88
N LYS A 145 1.71 -14.05 -8.11
CA LYS A 145 2.31 -15.10 -7.26
C LYS A 145 3.12 -14.57 -6.07
N LYS A 146 3.40 -13.27 -5.99
CA LYS A 146 4.20 -12.65 -4.92
C LYS A 146 3.29 -12.11 -3.82
N LYS A 147 3.39 -12.72 -2.63
CA LYS A 147 2.72 -12.29 -1.40
C LYS A 147 3.62 -11.35 -0.59
N VAL A 148 3.22 -10.10 -0.46
CA VAL A 148 3.92 -9.09 0.35
C VAL A 148 3.20 -8.88 1.67
N TYR A 149 3.95 -8.57 2.72
CA TYR A 149 3.44 -8.28 4.06
C TYR A 149 3.68 -6.82 4.40
N MET A 150 2.70 -6.19 5.04
CA MET A 150 2.74 -4.79 5.49
C MET A 150 1.97 -4.64 6.79
N LEU A 151 2.10 -3.49 7.46
CA LEU A 151 1.35 -3.20 8.67
C LEU A 151 -0.16 -3.14 8.38
N TYR A 152 -0.98 -3.54 9.35
CA TYR A 152 -2.43 -3.64 9.18
C TYR A 152 -3.07 -2.28 8.83
N ASN A 153 -2.68 -1.24 9.58
CA ASN A 153 -3.23 0.12 9.48
C ASN A 153 -2.77 0.89 8.23
N LEU A 154 -1.91 0.30 7.42
CA LEU A 154 -1.13 1.02 6.43
C LEU A 154 -1.58 0.61 5.02
N GLU A 155 -1.94 1.58 4.19
CA GLU A 155 -2.50 1.32 2.86
C GLU A 155 -1.41 0.92 1.85
N PRO A 156 -1.66 -0.09 1.00
CA PRO A 156 -0.70 -0.52 0.00
C PRO A 156 -0.41 0.60 -0.99
N ASP A 157 0.86 0.76 -1.33
CA ASP A 157 1.29 1.66 -2.40
C ASP A 157 0.67 1.26 -3.76
N ARG A 158 0.45 2.23 -4.66
CA ARG A 158 -0.13 2.05 -6.01
C ARG A 158 0.61 0.98 -6.81
N SER A 159 1.92 0.86 -6.61
CA SER A 159 2.76 -0.16 -7.25
C SER A 159 2.39 -1.60 -6.85
N VAL A 160 1.82 -1.79 -5.65
CA VAL A 160 1.41 -3.08 -5.10
C VAL A 160 -0.07 -3.34 -5.33
N SER A 161 -0.91 -2.32 -5.12
CA SER A 161 -2.37 -2.40 -5.26
C SER A 161 -2.86 -2.27 -6.70
N GLY A 162 -2.03 -1.79 -7.63
CA GLY A 162 -2.43 -1.52 -9.01
C GLY A 162 -3.20 -0.22 -9.22
N GLY A 163 -3.46 0.54 -8.14
CA GLY A 163 -4.22 1.79 -8.19
C GLY A 163 -5.74 1.59 -8.14
N ALA A 164 -6.49 2.57 -8.66
CA ALA A 164 -7.95 2.61 -8.54
C ALA A 164 -8.70 1.61 -9.45
N TRP A 165 -7.99 0.93 -10.36
CA TRP A 165 -8.58 0.03 -11.36
C TRP A 165 -8.65 -1.44 -10.93
N TYR A 166 -8.13 -1.75 -9.74
CA TYR A 166 -8.09 -3.10 -9.21
C TYR A 166 -8.87 -3.20 -7.91
N SER A 167 -9.74 -4.19 -7.84
CA SER A 167 -10.44 -4.58 -6.62
C SER A 167 -10.20 -6.05 -6.37
N GLU A 168 -9.85 -6.40 -5.13
CA GLU A 168 -9.55 -7.78 -4.73
C GLU A 168 -8.50 -8.52 -5.60
N GLN A 169 -7.66 -7.79 -6.34
CA GLN A 169 -6.65 -8.28 -7.31
C GLN A 169 -7.17 -8.61 -8.71
N GLU A 170 -8.43 -8.32 -9.00
CA GLU A 170 -9.00 -8.39 -10.34
C GLU A 170 -9.07 -6.99 -10.95
N PHE A 171 -8.85 -6.91 -12.26
CA PHE A 171 -9.00 -5.67 -13.00
C PHE A 171 -10.49 -5.41 -13.23
N GLU A 172 -10.99 -4.27 -12.78
CA GLU A 172 -12.40 -3.90 -12.96
C GLU A 172 -12.62 -3.28 -14.36
N SER A 173 -12.65 -4.13 -15.40
CA SER A 173 -12.86 -3.68 -16.79
C SER A 173 -14.19 -2.97 -16.97
N GLU A 174 -15.27 -3.51 -16.40
CA GLU A 174 -16.61 -2.93 -16.47
C GLU A 174 -16.65 -1.51 -15.89
N PHE A 175 -15.92 -1.28 -14.78
CA PHE A 175 -15.85 0.03 -14.15
C PHE A 175 -15.09 1.03 -15.03
N VAL A 176 -13.97 0.62 -15.62
CA VAL A 176 -13.19 1.44 -16.55
C VAL A 176 -14.00 1.79 -17.80
N GLU A 177 -14.76 0.84 -18.35
CA GLU A 177 -15.64 1.06 -19.50
C GLU A 177 -16.76 2.06 -19.18
N VAL A 178 -17.41 1.93 -18.03
CA VAL A 178 -18.42 2.89 -17.58
C VAL A 178 -17.81 4.29 -17.46
N LEU A 179 -16.64 4.43 -16.85
CA LEU A 179 -15.97 5.73 -16.75
C LEU A 179 -15.56 6.31 -18.10
N ASN A 180 -15.04 5.49 -19.02
CA ASN A 180 -14.73 5.90 -20.39
C ASN A 180 -15.97 6.46 -21.08
N GLN A 181 -17.10 5.73 -21.03
CA GLN A 181 -18.37 6.18 -21.58
C GLN A 181 -18.87 7.48 -20.94
N GLN A 182 -18.76 7.62 -19.62
CA GLN A 182 -19.20 8.84 -18.93
C GLN A 182 -18.33 10.06 -19.26
N CYS A 183 -17.00 9.87 -19.34
CA CYS A 183 -16.08 10.93 -19.75
C CYS A 183 -16.37 11.37 -21.19
N HIS A 184 -16.57 10.41 -22.10
CA HIS A 184 -16.92 10.69 -23.50
C HIS A 184 -18.25 11.44 -23.62
N ARG A 185 -19.28 10.98 -22.91
CA ARG A 185 -20.61 11.61 -22.89
C ARG A 185 -20.55 13.05 -22.39
N PHE A 186 -19.72 13.33 -21.39
CA PHE A 186 -19.51 14.70 -20.89
C PHE A 186 -18.88 15.60 -21.96
N LEU A 187 -17.80 15.14 -22.61
CA LEU A 187 -17.13 15.90 -23.67
C LEU A 187 -18.05 16.13 -24.87
N LEU A 188 -18.81 15.12 -25.28
CA LEU A 188 -19.82 15.25 -26.35
C LEU A 188 -20.89 16.27 -26.00
N LYS A 189 -21.45 16.21 -24.79
CA LYS A 189 -22.44 17.18 -24.34
C LYS A 189 -21.89 18.61 -24.41
N LYS A 190 -20.64 18.82 -24.02
CA LYS A 190 -19.99 20.13 -24.08
C LYS A 190 -19.80 20.60 -25.53
N LEU A 191 -19.42 19.71 -26.43
CA LEU A 191 -19.34 19.97 -27.86
C LEU A 191 -20.71 20.35 -28.46
N THR A 192 -21.77 19.61 -28.14
CA THR A 192 -23.14 19.90 -28.63
C THR A 192 -23.61 21.27 -28.16
N VAL A 193 -23.44 21.59 -26.88
CA VAL A 193 -23.80 22.91 -26.33
C VAL A 193 -23.00 24.03 -27.00
N ALA A 194 -21.71 23.82 -27.27
CA ALA A 194 -20.88 24.79 -27.97
C ALA A 194 -21.38 25.06 -29.40
N LYS A 195 -21.72 23.99 -30.14
CA LYS A 195 -22.32 24.04 -31.50
C LYS A 195 -23.66 24.78 -31.51
N GLU A 196 -24.50 24.59 -30.49
CA GLU A 196 -25.82 25.24 -30.41
C GLU A 196 -25.75 26.71 -29.97
N THR A 197 -24.79 27.06 -29.11
CA THR A 197 -24.73 28.38 -28.47
C THR A 197 -23.98 29.41 -29.31
N SER A 198 -22.96 28.97 -30.06
CA SER A 198 -21.99 29.87 -30.68
C SER A 198 -22.20 29.96 -32.18
N SER A 199 -22.31 31.17 -32.73
CA SER A 199 -22.29 31.37 -34.19
C SER A 199 -20.87 31.41 -34.76
N ASP A 200 -19.88 31.80 -33.93
CA ASP A 200 -18.50 32.02 -34.37
C ASP A 200 -17.66 30.74 -34.20
N PRO A 201 -17.03 30.22 -35.27
CA PRO A 201 -16.30 28.93 -35.23
C PRO A 201 -15.13 28.88 -34.23
N ILE A 202 -14.46 30.02 -34.00
CA ILE A 202 -13.34 30.10 -33.04
C ILE A 202 -13.88 30.04 -31.60
N LEU A 203 -15.00 30.72 -31.33
CA LEU A 203 -15.64 30.71 -30.02
C LEU A 203 -16.22 29.34 -29.71
N GLU A 204 -16.88 28.72 -30.69
CA GLU A 204 -17.40 27.35 -30.63
C GLU A 204 -16.28 26.37 -30.26
N LYS A 205 -15.15 26.42 -30.99
CA LYS A 205 -14.00 25.57 -30.73
C LYS A 205 -13.49 25.76 -29.30
N ASN A 206 -13.31 26.99 -28.84
CA ASN A 206 -12.80 27.26 -27.49
C ASN A 206 -13.78 26.79 -26.41
N ALA A 207 -15.09 26.96 -26.62
CA ALA A 207 -16.13 26.51 -25.70
C ALA A 207 -16.26 24.98 -25.61
N SER A 208 -15.87 24.26 -26.68
CA SER A 208 -15.92 22.79 -26.71
C SER A 208 -14.88 22.09 -25.82
N PHE A 209 -13.83 22.81 -25.38
CA PHE A 209 -12.78 22.25 -24.54
C PHE A 209 -13.20 22.16 -23.06
N ALA A 210 -12.82 21.07 -22.40
CA ALA A 210 -12.92 20.88 -20.95
C ALA A 210 -11.55 20.59 -20.34
N SER A 211 -11.28 21.10 -19.14
CA SER A 211 -10.05 20.75 -18.41
C SER A 211 -10.16 19.36 -17.77
N SER A 212 -9.02 18.71 -17.50
CA SER A 212 -9.02 17.46 -16.72
C SER A 212 -9.66 17.62 -15.34
N THR A 213 -9.50 18.79 -14.72
CA THR A 213 -10.13 19.14 -13.44
C THR A 213 -11.66 19.18 -13.52
N GLU A 214 -12.22 19.79 -14.57
CA GLU A 214 -13.67 19.89 -14.77
C GLU A 214 -14.30 18.51 -15.00
N VAL A 215 -13.64 17.67 -15.80
CA VAL A 215 -14.08 16.27 -16.02
C VAL A 215 -14.03 15.49 -14.70
N TRP A 216 -12.96 15.64 -13.91
CA TRP A 216 -12.83 14.97 -12.62
C TRP A 216 -13.93 15.40 -11.63
N GLU A 217 -14.24 16.69 -11.54
CA GLU A 217 -15.32 17.21 -10.70
C GLU A 217 -16.69 16.67 -11.12
N PHE A 218 -16.93 16.57 -12.43
CA PHE A 218 -18.15 15.98 -12.96
C PHE A 218 -18.30 14.51 -12.55
N ILE A 219 -17.26 13.70 -12.74
CA ILE A 219 -17.27 12.28 -12.34
C ILE A 219 -17.46 12.13 -10.83
N LYS A 220 -16.80 12.96 -10.02
CA LYS A 220 -16.96 12.98 -8.56
C LYS A 220 -18.40 13.31 -8.15
N LYS A 221 -19.05 14.25 -8.85
CA LYS A 221 -20.45 14.62 -8.61
C LYS A 221 -21.44 13.52 -8.96
N LEU A 222 -21.15 12.71 -9.99
CA LEU A 222 -22.00 11.57 -10.34
C LEU A 222 -21.98 10.46 -9.28
N GLY A 223 -20.92 10.38 -8.45
CA GLY A 223 -20.86 9.44 -7.34
C GLY A 223 -20.85 7.97 -7.77
N ILE A 224 -20.28 7.68 -8.94
CA ILE A 224 -20.28 6.33 -9.53
C ILE A 224 -19.40 5.36 -8.71
N SER A 225 -18.30 5.86 -8.15
CA SER A 225 -17.32 5.04 -7.44
C SER A 225 -17.37 5.23 -5.93
N LYS A 226 -17.23 4.10 -5.20
CA LYS A 226 -16.89 4.12 -3.77
C LYS A 226 -15.40 4.41 -3.53
N VAL A 227 -14.57 4.10 -4.51
CA VAL A 227 -13.11 4.33 -4.51
C VAL A 227 -12.83 5.81 -4.82
N GLN A 228 -11.87 6.40 -4.11
CA GLN A 228 -11.41 7.76 -4.37
C GLN A 228 -10.57 7.80 -5.65
N LEU A 229 -11.08 8.49 -6.68
CA LEU A 229 -10.37 8.69 -7.94
C LEU A 229 -9.50 9.93 -7.86
N SER A 230 -8.23 9.83 -8.28
CA SER A 230 -7.34 10.98 -8.42
C SER A 230 -7.50 11.65 -9.79
N LEU A 231 -6.93 12.86 -9.93
CA LEU A 231 -6.90 13.56 -11.23
C LEU A 231 -6.09 12.77 -12.26
N GLU A 232 -4.97 12.18 -11.85
CA GLU A 232 -4.12 11.36 -12.74
C GLU A 232 -4.89 10.16 -13.29
N ASP A 233 -5.74 9.52 -12.47
CA ASP A 233 -6.55 8.38 -12.91
C ASP A 233 -7.52 8.82 -14.02
N ILE A 234 -8.18 9.97 -13.88
CA ILE A 234 -9.06 10.51 -14.93
C ILE A 234 -8.27 10.86 -16.19
N GLU A 235 -7.07 11.43 -16.08
CA GLU A 235 -6.24 11.67 -17.26
C GLU A 235 -5.86 10.37 -17.98
N THR A 236 -5.63 9.27 -17.25
CA THR A 236 -5.42 7.96 -17.90
C THR A 236 -6.65 7.48 -18.67
N ILE A 237 -7.86 7.68 -18.12
CA ILE A 237 -9.11 7.36 -18.84
C ILE A 237 -9.29 8.27 -20.06
N LEU A 238 -9.03 9.57 -19.94
CA LEU A 238 -9.12 10.51 -21.06
C LEU A 238 -8.11 10.14 -22.17
N ASN A 239 -6.94 9.63 -21.83
CA ASN A 239 -6.00 9.10 -22.83
C ASN A 239 -6.57 7.88 -23.59
N THR A 240 -7.36 7.02 -22.94
CA THR A 240 -8.04 5.92 -23.66
C THR A 240 -8.99 6.44 -24.73
N LEU A 241 -9.73 7.52 -24.45
CA LEU A 241 -10.60 8.17 -25.45
C LEU A 241 -9.82 8.77 -26.63
N ILE A 242 -8.59 9.22 -26.40
CA ILE A 242 -7.71 9.69 -27.47
C ILE A 242 -7.28 8.52 -28.34
N TYR A 243 -6.91 7.39 -27.73
CA TYR A 243 -6.53 6.18 -28.48
C TYR A 243 -7.71 5.56 -29.25
N ASP A 244 -8.93 5.69 -28.72
CA ASP A 244 -10.17 5.32 -29.42
C ASP A 244 -10.51 6.27 -30.58
N GLY A 245 -9.78 7.39 -30.73
CA GLY A 245 -10.05 8.41 -31.74
C GLY A 245 -11.33 9.22 -31.48
N LYS A 246 -11.82 9.23 -30.24
CA LYS A 246 -13.05 9.90 -29.81
C LYS A 246 -12.81 11.28 -29.19
N ALA A 247 -11.58 11.56 -28.75
CA ALA A 247 -11.20 12.83 -28.15
C ALA A 247 -9.82 13.31 -28.64
N GLU A 248 -9.59 14.62 -28.61
CA GLU A 248 -8.26 15.22 -28.77
C GLU A 248 -7.84 15.95 -27.48
N LYS A 249 -6.53 16.03 -27.26
CA LYS A 249 -5.91 16.77 -26.15
C LYS A 249 -5.08 17.91 -26.66
N THR A 250 -5.24 19.08 -26.06
CA THR A 250 -4.37 20.24 -26.25
C THR A 250 -3.79 20.65 -24.90
N VAL A 251 -2.55 21.13 -24.91
CA VAL A 251 -1.91 21.70 -23.72
C VAL A 251 -1.92 23.21 -23.87
N VAL A 252 -2.53 23.89 -22.92
CA VAL A 252 -2.61 25.35 -22.89
C VAL A 252 -1.69 25.84 -21.78
N CYS A 253 -0.89 26.87 -22.06
CA CYS A 253 -0.16 27.56 -21.01
C CYS A 253 -1.16 28.33 -20.17
N GLY A 254 -1.13 28.15 -18.84
CA GLY A 254 -1.86 29.00 -17.91
C GLY A 254 -1.33 30.42 -17.94
N SER A 255 -1.58 31.16 -19.04
CA SER A 255 -1.35 32.59 -19.05
C SER A 255 -2.36 33.19 -18.09
N SER A 256 -1.89 33.64 -16.93
CA SER A 256 -2.58 34.66 -16.18
C SER A 256 -2.99 35.74 -17.18
N GLY A 257 -4.30 35.83 -17.46
CA GLY A 257 -4.84 36.87 -18.31
C GLY A 257 -4.34 38.24 -17.83
N LEU A 258 -4.18 39.17 -18.76
CA LEU A 258 -3.77 40.55 -18.47
C LEU A 258 -4.48 41.08 -17.22
N GLY A 259 -3.74 41.24 -16.11
CA GLY A 259 -4.23 41.89 -14.89
C GLY A 259 -3.99 41.11 -13.60
N ASP A 260 -2.73 40.90 -13.22
CA ASP A 260 -2.26 41.36 -11.90
C ASP A 260 -0.74 41.21 -11.85
N SER A 261 -0.03 42.33 -11.97
CA SER A 261 1.41 42.41 -11.76
C SER A 261 1.70 42.36 -10.26
N SER A 262 1.34 41.28 -9.59
CA SER A 262 1.70 41.11 -8.19
C SER A 262 1.88 39.64 -7.80
N LYS A 263 3.16 39.29 -7.62
CA LYS A 263 3.68 38.22 -6.75
C LYS A 263 3.48 36.77 -7.22
N SER A 264 4.52 36.20 -7.81
CA SER A 264 5.34 35.16 -7.13
C SER A 264 6.31 34.53 -8.14
N SER A 265 7.59 34.73 -7.88
CA SER A 265 8.68 33.99 -8.49
C SER A 265 8.64 32.53 -8.02
N SER A 266 7.92 31.67 -8.75
CA SER A 266 8.05 30.23 -8.71
C SER A 266 7.85 29.71 -10.13
N SER A 267 8.95 29.41 -10.80
CA SER A 267 9.06 28.96 -12.18
C SER A 267 8.47 27.56 -12.39
N ASN A 268 7.16 27.43 -12.27
CA ASN A 268 6.40 26.32 -12.85
C ASN A 268 5.32 26.95 -13.70
N GLU A 269 5.59 27.08 -15.01
CA GLU A 269 4.54 27.37 -15.99
C GLU A 269 3.51 26.23 -15.88
N GLU A 270 2.35 26.52 -15.29
CA GLU A 270 1.32 25.51 -15.05
C GLU A 270 0.64 25.20 -16.40
N PHE A 271 1.10 24.12 -17.04
CA PHE A 271 0.50 23.59 -18.25
C PHE A 271 -0.84 22.94 -17.90
N LEU A 272 -1.90 23.40 -18.55
CA LEU A 272 -3.26 22.88 -18.36
C LEU A 272 -3.61 21.95 -19.52
N ASN A 273 -3.96 20.71 -19.17
CA ASN A 273 -4.47 19.74 -20.13
C ASN A 273 -5.95 20.01 -20.38
N VAL A 274 -6.31 20.31 -21.62
CA VAL A 274 -7.69 20.45 -22.06
C VAL A 274 -8.04 19.41 -23.13
N TYR A 275 -9.27 18.94 -23.10
CA TYR A 275 -9.78 17.84 -23.91
C TYR A 275 -11.05 18.27 -24.60
N ARG A 276 -11.28 17.82 -25.83
CA ARG A 276 -12.58 17.94 -26.50
C ARG A 276 -12.94 16.65 -27.21
N ALA A 277 -14.23 16.38 -27.35
CA ALA A 277 -14.70 15.30 -28.20
C ALA A 277 -14.47 15.66 -29.68
N ILE A 278 -14.20 14.63 -30.49
CA ILE A 278 -14.05 14.76 -31.93
C ILE A 278 -14.96 13.76 -32.63
N GLU A 279 -15.42 14.15 -33.82
CA GLU A 279 -16.14 13.26 -34.72
C GLU A 279 -15.14 12.58 -35.66
N PRO A 280 -15.35 11.30 -36.04
CA PRO A 280 -14.50 10.63 -37.01
C PRO A 280 -14.42 11.42 -38.31
N LEU A 281 -13.21 11.58 -38.85
CA LEU A 281 -12.99 12.33 -40.10
C LEU A 281 -13.60 11.64 -41.32
N VAL A 282 -13.67 10.31 -41.27
CA VAL A 282 -14.19 9.46 -42.33
C VAL A 282 -15.04 8.36 -41.71
N GLU A 283 -16.08 7.96 -42.44
CA GLU A 283 -16.86 6.80 -42.07
C GLU A 283 -16.07 5.49 -42.25
N SER A 284 -16.62 4.40 -41.73
CA SER A 284 -16.09 3.05 -41.94
C SER A 284 -15.90 2.76 -43.43
N ALA A 285 -14.70 2.27 -43.80
CA ALA A 285 -14.40 1.95 -45.18
C ALA A 285 -15.33 0.84 -45.72
N GLY A 286 -15.72 0.91 -46.99
CA GLY A 286 -16.63 -0.06 -47.60
C GLY A 286 -16.18 -1.52 -47.50
N LEU A 287 -14.86 -1.77 -47.41
CA LEU A 287 -14.31 -3.11 -47.20
C LEU A 287 -14.75 -3.70 -45.85
N MET A 288 -14.87 -2.88 -44.80
CA MET A 288 -15.33 -3.32 -43.47
C MET A 288 -16.86 -3.48 -43.40
N ARG A 289 -17.60 -3.01 -44.41
CA ARG A 289 -19.05 -3.15 -44.50
C ARG A 289 -19.49 -4.46 -45.19
N ILE A 290 -18.54 -5.28 -45.62
CA ILE A 290 -18.80 -6.58 -46.26
C ILE A 290 -18.08 -7.70 -45.50
N PRO A 291 -18.61 -8.94 -45.51
CA PRO A 291 -18.02 -10.05 -44.76
C PRO A 291 -16.59 -10.39 -45.19
N CYS A 292 -16.19 -10.03 -46.42
CA CYS A 292 -14.82 -10.19 -46.91
C CYS A 292 -13.77 -9.34 -46.19
N GLY A 293 -14.16 -8.22 -45.56
CA GLY A 293 -13.23 -7.34 -44.86
C GLY A 293 -12.64 -7.97 -43.61
N THR A 294 -13.48 -8.73 -42.90
CA THR A 294 -13.18 -9.33 -41.59
C THR A 294 -13.12 -10.85 -41.62
N CYS A 295 -13.25 -11.47 -42.81
CA CYS A 295 -13.28 -12.92 -42.97
C CYS A 295 -11.97 -13.58 -42.46
N PRO A 296 -12.04 -14.49 -41.46
CA PRO A 296 -10.85 -15.12 -40.88
C PRO A 296 -10.19 -16.13 -41.83
N VAL A 297 -10.93 -16.66 -42.80
CA VAL A 297 -10.47 -17.65 -43.79
C VAL A 297 -10.29 -17.07 -45.19
N LYS A 298 -10.20 -15.74 -45.31
CA LYS A 298 -10.08 -15.01 -46.58
C LYS A 298 -8.96 -15.56 -47.48
N GLN A 299 -7.81 -15.88 -46.89
CA GLN A 299 -6.64 -16.38 -47.63
C GLN A 299 -6.87 -17.74 -48.31
N ASN A 300 -7.84 -18.51 -47.83
CA ASN A 300 -8.16 -19.83 -48.36
C ASN A 300 -9.33 -19.80 -49.35
N CYS A 301 -9.92 -18.63 -49.61
CA CYS A 301 -11.12 -18.49 -50.41
C CYS A 301 -10.78 -18.31 -51.90
N TYR A 302 -11.12 -19.28 -52.73
CA TYR A 302 -10.94 -19.22 -54.18
C TYR A 302 -12.02 -20.02 -54.94
N GLU A 303 -12.11 -19.78 -56.24
CA GLU A 303 -13.09 -20.47 -57.09
C GLU A 303 -12.78 -21.96 -57.21
N GLY A 304 -13.77 -22.82 -56.98
CA GLY A 304 -13.62 -24.28 -57.02
C GLY A 304 -12.90 -24.90 -55.81
N GLY A 305 -12.49 -24.09 -54.82
CA GLY A 305 -11.91 -24.57 -53.56
C GLY A 305 -12.95 -25.10 -52.56
N SER A 306 -12.46 -25.73 -51.48
CA SER A 306 -13.32 -26.13 -50.34
C SER A 306 -13.91 -24.94 -49.59
N VAL A 307 -13.20 -23.81 -49.58
CA VAL A 307 -13.71 -22.49 -49.18
C VAL A 307 -13.85 -21.68 -50.48
N SER A 308 -15.09 -21.41 -50.88
CA SER A 308 -15.38 -20.71 -52.13
C SER A 308 -16.40 -19.61 -51.93
N PRO A 309 -16.33 -18.50 -52.70
CA PRO A 309 -17.34 -17.43 -52.61
C PRO A 309 -18.76 -17.95 -52.90
N SER A 310 -18.90 -18.89 -53.84
CA SER A 310 -20.19 -19.46 -54.26
C SER A 310 -20.89 -20.28 -53.18
N THR A 311 -20.14 -20.88 -52.25
CA THR A 311 -20.65 -21.69 -51.14
C THR A 311 -20.42 -21.03 -49.77
N CYS A 312 -20.06 -19.74 -49.76
CA CYS A 312 -19.65 -19.03 -48.56
C CYS A 312 -20.81 -18.83 -47.57
N GLN A 313 -20.66 -19.39 -46.36
CA GLN A 313 -21.66 -19.26 -45.30
C GLN A 313 -21.75 -17.84 -44.73
N TYR A 314 -20.61 -17.13 -44.63
CA TYR A 314 -20.58 -15.75 -44.13
C TYR A 314 -21.40 -14.80 -45.00
N PHE A 315 -21.25 -14.90 -46.33
CA PHE A 315 -22.05 -14.12 -47.26
C PHE A 315 -23.52 -14.51 -47.23
N ARG A 316 -23.83 -15.81 -47.17
CA ARG A 316 -25.21 -16.28 -47.10
C ARG A 316 -25.93 -15.74 -45.86
N LYS A 317 -25.26 -15.74 -44.70
CA LYS A 317 -25.80 -15.18 -43.45
C LYS A 317 -25.98 -13.66 -43.57
N TRP A 318 -24.95 -12.95 -44.00
CA TRP A 318 -24.97 -11.50 -44.15
C TRP A 318 -26.07 -11.01 -45.12
N LEU A 319 -26.30 -11.72 -46.23
CA LEU A 319 -27.40 -11.41 -47.17
C LEU A 319 -28.79 -11.78 -46.66
N SER A 320 -28.88 -12.62 -45.63
CA SER A 320 -30.15 -13.04 -45.03
C SER A 320 -30.58 -12.18 -43.84
N GLU A 321 -29.70 -11.31 -43.34
CA GLU A 321 -30.02 -10.33 -42.32
C GLU A 321 -30.67 -9.11 -42.99
N ASP A 322 -31.85 -8.71 -42.52
CA ASP A 322 -32.48 -7.46 -42.95
C ASP A 322 -31.64 -6.29 -42.43
N PHE A 323 -31.10 -5.48 -43.35
CA PHE A 323 -30.35 -4.28 -42.98
C PHE A 323 -31.30 -3.21 -42.46
N ASP A 324 -31.26 -2.96 -41.15
CA ASP A 324 -31.88 -1.78 -40.56
C ASP A 324 -30.95 -0.58 -40.83
N GLU A 325 -31.36 0.33 -41.74
CA GLU A 325 -30.55 1.48 -42.18
C GLU A 325 -30.18 2.45 -41.03
N ASN A 326 -30.79 2.29 -39.85
CA ASN A 326 -30.53 3.09 -38.65
C ASN A 326 -29.66 2.37 -37.60
N ALA A 327 -29.23 1.13 -37.83
CA ALA A 327 -28.38 0.40 -36.89
C ALA A 327 -26.95 0.98 -36.88
N SER A 328 -26.46 1.34 -35.70
CA SER A 328 -25.10 1.83 -35.54
C SER A 328 -24.11 0.68 -35.65
N PHE A 329 -22.86 0.97 -36.04
CA PHE A 329 -21.81 -0.06 -36.18
C PHE A 329 -21.56 -0.87 -34.88
N GLU A 330 -21.94 -0.32 -33.72
CA GLU A 330 -21.86 -0.98 -32.41
C GLU A 330 -22.93 -2.08 -32.22
N ASP A 331 -24.00 -2.10 -33.03
CA ASP A 331 -25.12 -3.05 -32.86
C ASP A 331 -24.89 -4.40 -33.57
N VAL A 332 -23.83 -4.52 -34.39
CA VAL A 332 -23.56 -5.69 -35.25
C VAL A 332 -22.36 -6.53 -34.76
N PHE A 333 -21.60 -6.06 -33.77
CA PHE A 333 -20.42 -6.76 -33.22
C PHE A 333 -20.42 -6.84 -31.69
#